data_AF-A0A8T4ZHI7-F1
#
_entry.id   AF-A0A8T4ZHI7-F1
#
_cell.length_a   1.000
_cell.length_b   1.000
_cell.length_c   1.000
_cell.angle_alpha   90.00
_cell.angle_beta   90.00
_cell.angle_gamma   90.00
#
_symmetry.space_group_name_H-M   'P 1'
#
loop_
_entity.id
_entity.type
_entity.pdbx_description
1 polymer ?
#
loop_
_entity_poly.entity_id
_entity_poly.type
_entity_poly.pdbx_seq_one_letter_code
_entity_poly.pdbx_strand_id
1 'polypeptide(L)'
;MVRLAFGGFLLILGFVGYQVGFQICMSGEGVLTKFLTLFLSPALPLEVLGLVLQFGGGVLAIIGFLLCITALSKPIVRVERVEAAGETSISKLQCKFCGGRLEEDSVFCPLCGKSQV
;
A
#
# COMPACT_ATOMS: atom_id res chain seq x y z
N MET A 1 2.59 0.30 -13.78
CA MET A 1 3.12 -0.99 -14.29
C MET A 1 4.40 -1.43 -13.60
N VAL A 2 5.46 -0.62 -13.54
CA VAL A 2 6.77 -1.02 -12.95
C VAL A 2 6.65 -1.55 -11.50
N ARG A 3 5.86 -0.88 -10.64
CA ARG A 3 5.61 -1.34 -9.25
C ARG A 3 4.92 -2.69 -9.16
N LEU A 4 4.00 -2.98 -10.09
CA LEU A 4 3.28 -4.26 -10.16
C LEU A 4 4.21 -5.38 -10.63
N ALA A 5 5.03 -5.11 -11.65
CA ALA A 5 6.02 -6.07 -12.15
C ALA A 5 7.06 -6.42 -11.07
N PHE A 6 7.55 -5.40 -10.35
CA PHE A 6 8.49 -5.59 -9.24
C PHE A 6 7.86 -6.34 -8.06
N GLY A 7 6.63 -5.98 -7.66
CA GLY A 7 5.89 -6.68 -6.62
C GLY A 7 5.62 -8.15 -6.98
N GLY A 8 5.24 -8.42 -8.23
CA GLY A 8 5.03 -9.77 -8.74
C GLY A 8 6.32 -10.60 -8.75
N PHE A 9 7.44 -9.99 -9.18
CA PHE A 9 8.74 -10.64 -9.11
C PHE A 9 9.13 -11.01 -7.68
N LEU A 10 8.99 -10.09 -6.72
CA LEU A 10 9.27 -10.35 -5.30
C LEU A 10 8.35 -11.42 -4.72
N LEU A 11 7.08 -11.43 -5.11
CA LEU A 11 6.12 -12.45 -4.68
C LEU A 11 6.55 -13.84 -5.15
N ILE A 12 6.90 -13.98 -6.44
CA ILE A 12 7.35 -15.25 -7.01
C ILE A 12 8.66 -15.69 -6.34
N LEU A 13 9.65 -14.80 -6.25
CA LEU A 13 10.94 -15.09 -5.64
C LEU A 13 10.79 -15.51 -4.17
N GLY A 14 9.97 -14.77 -3.40
CA GLY A 14 9.68 -15.07 -2.01
C GLY A 14 8.96 -16.42 -1.84
N PHE A 15 7.99 -16.71 -2.70
CA PHE A 15 7.26 -17.98 -2.66
C PHE A 15 8.15 -19.17 -3.01
N VAL A 16 9.02 -19.05 -4.02
CA VAL A 16 10.01 -20.07 -4.35
C VAL A 16 10.98 -20.27 -3.18
N GLY A 17 11.48 -19.19 -2.58
CA GLY A 17 12.33 -19.28 -1.39
C GLY A 17 11.63 -19.96 -0.22
N TYR A 18 10.35 -19.64 0.03
CA TYR A 18 9.54 -20.28 1.06
C TYR A 18 9.40 -21.78 0.82
N GLN A 19 9.07 -22.20 -0.41
CA GLN A 19 8.94 -23.62 -0.76
C GLN A 19 10.25 -24.37 -0.61
N VAL A 20 11.38 -23.79 -1.05
CA VAL A 20 12.70 -24.41 -0.88
C VAL A 20 13.04 -24.53 0.60
N GLY A 21 12.82 -23.49 1.41
CA GLY A 21 13.05 -23.54 2.85
C GLY A 21 12.23 -24.62 3.55
N PHE A 22 10.94 -24.71 3.20
CA PHE A 22 10.04 -25.75 3.70
C PHE A 22 10.49 -27.17 3.29
N GLN A 23 10.91 -27.34 2.04
CA GLN A 23 11.43 -28.62 1.53
C GLN A 23 12.71 -29.04 2.26
N ILE A 24 13.60 -28.10 2.58
CA ILE A 24 14.82 -28.37 3.35
C ILE A 24 14.48 -28.83 4.78
N CYS A 25 13.56 -28.13 5.44
CA CYS A 25 13.12 -28.48 6.80
C CYS A 25 12.44 -29.86 6.88
N MET A 26 11.65 -30.24 5.88
CA MET A 26 10.86 -31.49 5.91
C MET A 26 11.57 -32.69 5.28
N SER A 27 12.38 -32.48 4.24
CA SER A 27 12.91 -33.60 3.45
C SER A 27 14.34 -34.01 3.77
N GLY A 28 15.15 -33.18 4.46
CA GLY A 28 16.48 -33.52 5.02
C GLY A 28 17.58 -33.97 4.03
N GLU A 29 17.26 -34.73 2.99
CA GLU A 29 18.18 -35.54 2.18
C GLU A 29 17.93 -35.41 0.65
N GLY A 30 17.42 -34.27 0.19
CA GLY A 30 17.22 -34.03 -1.25
C GLY A 30 18.51 -33.74 -2.02
N VAL A 31 18.57 -34.05 -3.32
CA VAL A 31 19.71 -33.65 -4.20
C VAL A 31 19.92 -32.12 -4.19
N LEU A 32 18.82 -31.36 -4.03
CA LEU A 32 18.83 -29.90 -3.94
C LEU A 32 19.57 -29.37 -2.70
N THR A 33 19.47 -30.03 -1.54
CA THR A 33 20.16 -29.59 -0.31
C THR A 33 21.68 -29.72 -0.46
N LYS A 34 22.15 -30.81 -1.10
CA LYS A 34 23.58 -31.02 -1.40
C LYS A 34 24.15 -29.96 -2.36
N PHE A 35 23.36 -29.54 -3.34
CA PHE A 35 23.77 -28.48 -4.26
C PHE A 35 23.83 -27.11 -3.57
N LEU A 36 22.87 -26.84 -2.67
CA LEU A 36 22.83 -25.60 -1.90
C LEU A 36 23.98 -25.49 -0.89
N THR A 37 24.30 -26.57 -0.16
CA THR A 37 25.41 -26.55 0.82
C THR A 37 26.78 -26.43 0.16
N LEU A 38 26.93 -26.90 -1.08
CA LEU A 38 28.14 -26.69 -1.89
C LEU A 38 28.34 -25.22 -2.26
N PHE A 39 27.25 -24.48 -2.54
CA PHE A 39 27.32 -23.11 -3.04
C PHE A 39 27.25 -22.05 -1.92
N LEU A 40 26.49 -22.31 -0.86
CA LEU A 40 26.08 -21.28 0.12
C LEU A 40 26.87 -21.31 1.45
N SER A 41 27.92 -22.13 1.53
CA SER A 41 28.88 -22.28 2.64
C SER A 41 28.61 -23.51 3.55
N PRO A 42 29.64 -24.33 3.84
CA PRO A 42 29.51 -25.55 4.66
C PRO A 42 29.39 -25.30 6.17
N ALA A 43 29.37 -24.05 6.63
CA ALA A 43 29.47 -23.70 8.05
C ALA A 43 28.12 -23.60 8.80
N LEU A 44 26.97 -23.59 8.10
CA LEU A 44 25.65 -23.48 8.75
C LEU A 44 24.90 -24.82 8.80
N PRO A 45 24.21 -25.14 9.91
CA PRO A 45 23.31 -26.28 9.97
C PRO A 45 22.14 -26.09 8.99
N LEU A 46 21.83 -27.14 8.24
CA LEU A 46 20.78 -27.17 7.21
C LEU A 46 19.40 -26.75 7.74
N GLU A 47 19.11 -27.08 9.00
CA GLU A 47 17.86 -26.69 9.67
C GLU A 47 17.72 -25.18 9.80
N VAL A 48 18.79 -24.48 10.23
CA VAL A 48 18.78 -23.02 10.36
C VAL A 48 18.69 -22.36 8.99
N LEU A 49 19.38 -22.91 7.99
CA LEU A 49 19.29 -22.41 6.62
C LEU A 49 17.86 -22.56 6.06
N GLY A 50 17.25 -23.73 6.23
CA GLY A 50 15.87 -23.99 5.83
C GLY A 50 14.89 -23.04 6.52
N LEU A 51 15.05 -22.84 7.84
CA LEU A 51 14.25 -21.93 8.64
C LEU A 51 14.35 -20.48 8.15
N VAL A 52 15.58 -19.99 7.95
CA VAL A 52 15.84 -18.62 7.48
C VAL A 52 15.26 -18.42 6.08
N LEU A 53 15.41 -19.40 5.18
CA LEU A 53 14.88 -19.31 3.83
C LEU A 53 13.35 -19.39 3.81
N GLN A 54 12.76 -20.20 4.68
CA GLN A 54 11.31 -20.32 4.82
C GLN A 54 10.70 -19.00 5.33
N PHE A 55 11.16 -18.50 6.47
CA PHE A 55 10.63 -17.25 7.03
C PHE A 55 11.00 -16.04 6.17
N GLY A 56 12.24 -15.97 5.67
CA GLY A 56 12.70 -14.90 4.79
C GLY A 56 11.93 -14.86 3.47
N GLY A 57 11.74 -16.02 2.84
CA GLY A 57 10.93 -16.15 1.62
C GLY A 57 9.47 -15.77 1.86
N GLY A 58 8.89 -16.21 2.98
CA GLY A 58 7.52 -15.86 3.36
C GLY A 58 7.32 -14.35 3.55
N VAL A 59 8.21 -13.69 4.30
CA VAL A 59 8.16 -12.22 4.48
C VAL A 59 8.31 -11.50 3.14
N LEU A 60 9.24 -11.94 2.29
CA LEU A 60 9.44 -11.36 0.97
C LEU A 60 8.20 -11.50 0.08
N ALA A 61 7.52 -12.66 0.15
CA ALA A 61 6.29 -12.90 -0.58
C ALA A 61 5.15 -11.98 -0.13
N ILE A 62 5.01 -11.76 1.19
CA ILE A 62 4.01 -10.83 1.76
C ILE A 62 4.29 -9.40 1.30
N ILE A 63 5.55 -8.95 1.35
CA ILE A 63 5.93 -7.62 0.87
C ILE A 63 5.61 -7.47 -0.63
N GLY A 64 5.97 -8.47 -1.44
CA GLY A 64 5.64 -8.49 -2.87
C GLY A 64 4.13 -8.42 -3.12
N PHE A 65 3.34 -9.15 -2.34
CA PHE A 65 1.88 -9.13 -2.42
C PHE A 65 1.28 -7.76 -2.04
N LEU A 66 1.76 -7.12 -0.98
CA LEU A 66 1.33 -5.77 -0.59
C LEU A 66 1.67 -4.74 -1.67
N LEU A 67 2.84 -4.86 -2.30
CA LEU A 67 3.22 -4.00 -3.44
C LEU A 67 2.31 -4.23 -4.65
N CYS A 68 1.90 -5.46 -4.92
CA CYS A 68 0.92 -5.77 -5.96
C CYS A 68 -0.44 -5.12 -5.64
N ILE A 69 -0.94 -5.27 -4.41
CA ILE A 69 -2.22 -4.68 -4.01
C ILE A 69 -2.16 -3.15 -4.11
N THR A 70 -1.14 -2.50 -3.54
CA THR A 70 -1.03 -1.03 -3.59
C THR A 70 -0.89 -0.49 -5.01
N ALA A 71 -0.35 -1.28 -5.96
CA ALA A 71 -0.29 -0.91 -7.36
C ALA A 71 -1.63 -1.06 -8.11
N LEU A 72 -2.51 -1.95 -7.64
CA LEU A 72 -3.84 -2.22 -8.22
C LEU A 72 -4.95 -1.41 -7.54
N SER A 73 -4.76 -1.05 -6.27
CA SER A 73 -5.67 -0.22 -5.50
C SER A 73 -5.68 1.20 -6.05
N LYS A 74 -6.48 1.43 -7.09
CA LYS A 74 -7.07 2.75 -7.32
C LYS A 74 -7.83 3.12 -6.03
N PRO A 75 -7.73 4.36 -5.52
CA PRO A 75 -8.47 4.74 -4.33
C PRO A 75 -9.97 4.59 -4.59
N ILE A 76 -10.56 3.49 -4.11
CA ILE A 76 -12.02 3.25 -4.11
C ILE A 76 -12.70 3.98 -2.95
N VAL A 77 -11.96 4.78 -2.20
CA VAL A 77 -12.56 5.68 -1.22
C VAL A 77 -13.13 6.88 -1.96
N ARG A 78 -14.35 6.72 -2.50
CA ARG A 78 -15.30 7.83 -2.58
C ARG A 78 -15.62 8.20 -1.14
N VAL A 79 -14.74 8.99 -0.52
CA VAL A 79 -15.08 9.68 0.72
C VAL A 79 -16.19 10.64 0.30
N GLU A 80 -17.44 10.24 0.51
CA GLU A 80 -18.47 11.24 0.76
C GLU A 80 -18.03 11.89 2.07
N ARG A 81 -17.36 13.05 1.95
CA ARG A 81 -16.90 13.83 3.09
C ARG A 81 -18.13 14.18 3.92
N VAL A 82 -18.34 13.47 5.01
CA VAL A 82 -19.00 14.08 6.16
C VAL A 82 -17.89 14.78 6.91
N GLU A 83 -17.71 16.06 6.61
CA GLU A 83 -16.80 16.96 7.32
C GLU A 83 -17.29 17.11 8.77
N ALA A 84 -16.81 16.26 9.66
CA ALA A 84 -16.88 16.50 11.09
C ALA A 84 -15.78 17.51 11.46
N ALA A 85 -16.17 18.79 11.36
CA ALA A 85 -15.66 19.98 12.04
C ALA A 85 -14.24 19.97 12.62
N GLY A 86 -13.42 20.93 12.15
CA GLY A 86 -12.41 21.54 13.01
C GLY A 86 -11.18 22.14 12.34
N GLU A 87 -11.33 23.07 11.39
CA GLU A 87 -10.48 24.28 11.31
C GLU A 87 -11.06 25.27 10.28
N THR A 88 -11.26 26.49 10.75
CA THR A 88 -12.00 27.60 10.15
C THR A 88 -11.33 28.12 8.87
N SER A 89 -11.91 27.80 7.71
CA SER A 89 -11.78 28.65 6.53
C SER A 89 -13.06 29.44 6.36
N ILE A 90 -13.08 30.68 6.88
CA ILE A 90 -14.12 31.66 6.55
C ILE A 90 -13.97 31.97 5.06
N SER A 91 -14.64 31.18 4.22
CA SER A 91 -14.83 31.49 2.82
C SER A 91 -15.67 32.75 2.76
N LYS A 92 -15.04 33.88 2.43
CA LYS A 92 -15.70 35.15 2.24
C LYS A 92 -16.83 34.94 1.22
N LEU A 93 -18.09 34.92 1.66
CA LEU A 93 -19.22 34.83 0.75
C LEU A 93 -19.22 36.06 -0.15
N GLN A 94 -19.34 35.83 -1.46
CA GLN A 94 -19.43 36.87 -2.47
C GLN A 94 -20.77 36.74 -3.19
N CYS A 95 -21.38 37.87 -3.52
CA CYS A 95 -22.63 37.94 -4.28
C CYS A 95 -22.46 37.28 -5.65
N LYS A 96 -23.35 36.36 -6.01
CA LYS A 96 -23.37 35.67 -7.32
C LYS A 96 -23.53 36.62 -8.51
N PHE A 97 -24.04 37.83 -8.28
CA PHE A 97 -24.36 38.78 -9.34
C PHE A 97 -23.37 39.93 -9.48
N CYS A 98 -22.86 40.48 -8.38
CA CYS A 98 -21.97 41.65 -8.39
C CYS A 98 -20.58 41.39 -7.79
N GLY A 99 -20.32 40.21 -7.23
CA GLY A 99 -19.07 39.88 -6.56
C GLY A 99 -18.83 40.62 -5.24
N GLY A 100 -19.81 41.40 -4.77
CA GLY A 100 -19.74 42.12 -3.49
C GLY A 100 -19.66 41.18 -2.30
N ARG A 101 -18.94 41.57 -1.25
CA ARG A 101 -18.78 40.76 -0.03
C ARG A 101 -20.11 40.66 0.73
N LEU A 102 -20.47 39.45 1.15
CA LEU A 102 -21.67 39.15 1.93
C LEU A 102 -21.31 38.63 3.32
N GLU A 103 -22.18 38.94 4.28
CA GLU A 103 -22.15 38.36 5.62
C GLU A 103 -22.85 36.97 5.59
N GLU A 104 -22.45 36.08 6.50
CA GLU A 104 -22.80 34.65 6.46
C GLU A 104 -24.32 34.34 6.46
N ASP A 105 -25.15 35.29 6.90
CA ASP A 105 -26.62 35.12 7.01
C ASP A 105 -27.44 36.08 6.12
N SER A 106 -26.81 36.75 5.15
CA SER A 106 -27.49 37.75 4.32
C SER A 106 -28.25 37.16 3.12
N VAL A 107 -29.59 37.12 3.22
CA VAL A 107 -30.48 36.66 2.13
C VAL A 107 -30.43 37.56 0.90
N PHE A 108 -30.15 38.85 1.10
CA PHE A 108 -30.07 39.87 0.05
C PHE A 108 -28.70 40.55 0.07
N CYS A 109 -28.15 40.82 -1.11
CA CYS A 109 -26.88 41.54 -1.22
C CYS A 109 -27.08 43.04 -0.93
N PRO A 110 -26.33 43.64 0.00
CA PRO A 110 -26.46 45.07 0.33
C PRO A 110 -25.96 46.00 -0.81
N LEU A 111 -25.13 45.48 -1.72
CA LEU A 111 -24.56 46.27 -2.82
C LEU A 111 -25.46 46.32 -4.05
N CYS A 112 -26.20 45.24 -4.34
CA CYS A 112 -27.02 45.15 -5.56
C CYS A 112 -28.50 44.83 -5.31
N GLY A 113 -28.92 44.62 -4.06
CA GLY A 113 -30.30 44.36 -3.67
C GLY A 113 -30.87 43.02 -4.14
N LYS A 114 -30.06 42.14 -4.75
CA LYS A 114 -30.51 40.85 -5.29
C LYS A 114 -30.44 39.75 -4.24
N SER A 115 -31.44 38.87 -4.23
CA SER A 115 -31.47 37.68 -3.38
C SER A 115 -30.35 36.71 -3.74
N GLN A 116 -29.74 36.07 -2.74
CA GLN A 116 -28.65 35.09 -2.93
C GLN A 116 -29.07 33.63 -2.76
N VAL A 117 -30.32 33.41 -2.33
CA VAL A 117 -31.00 32.12 -2.40
C VAL A 117 -31.18 31.68 -3.84
#